data_AF-A0A525D061-F1
#
_entry.id   AF-A0A525D061-F1
#
_cell.length_a   1.000
_cell.length_b   1.000
_cell.length_c   1.000
_cell.angle_alpha   90.00
_cell.angle_beta   90.00
_cell.angle_gamma   90.00
#
_symmetry.space_group_name_H-M   'P 1'
#
loop_
_entity.id
_entity.type
_entity.pdbx_description
1 polymer ?
#
loop_
_entity_poly.entity_id
_entity_poly.type
_entity_poly.pdbx_seq_one_letter_code
_entity_poly.pdbx_strand_id
1 'polypeptide(L)'
;MFTKPLSSDLPSTIDEAVNILLADLRLLDRTRMGSMTTEELDLVNQVVGLQITRDFRLWSGNELLLHACLKSMEDSGREDADPAMAIIQAMWEKLQETHVLRLVK
;
A
#
# COMPACT_ATOMS: atom_id res chain seq x y z
N MET A 1 15.11 -1.10 -13.56
CA MET A 1 14.24 0.06 -13.84
C MET A 1 12.92 -0.49 -14.37
N PHE A 2 11.91 -0.65 -13.51
CA PHE A 2 10.59 -1.11 -13.93
C PHE A 2 9.73 0.12 -14.19
N THR A 3 9.80 0.63 -15.42
CA THR A 3 8.89 1.67 -15.90
C THR A 3 7.83 1.00 -16.77
N LYS A 4 6.76 0.51 -16.14
CA LYS A 4 5.50 0.31 -16.85
C LYS A 4 4.63 1.52 -16.52
N PRO A 5 4.04 2.20 -17.52
CA PRO A 5 3.15 3.32 -17.24
C PRO A 5 1.96 2.78 -16.45
N LEU A 6 1.79 3.29 -15.22
CA LEU A 6 0.56 3.14 -14.43
C LEU A 6 -0.60 3.47 -15.39
N SER A 7 -1.39 2.46 -15.70
CA SER A 7 -2.51 2.56 -16.65
C SER A 7 -3.47 3.66 -16.19
N SER A 8 -3.37 4.82 -16.85
CA SER A 8 -4.31 5.93 -17.06
C SER A 8 -5.21 6.50 -15.95
N ASP A 9 -5.40 5.87 -14.80
CA ASP A 9 -6.28 6.38 -13.74
C ASP A 9 -5.52 6.37 -12.41
N LEU A 10 -5.31 7.57 -11.86
CA LEU A 10 -4.78 7.68 -10.51
C LEU A 10 -5.79 7.07 -9.54
N PRO A 11 -5.37 6.18 -8.63
CA PRO A 11 -6.27 5.61 -7.66
C PRO A 11 -6.82 6.72 -6.79
N SER A 12 -8.13 6.76 -6.63
CA SER A 12 -8.81 7.74 -5.78
C SER A 12 -8.97 7.22 -4.35
N THR A 13 -8.75 5.92 -4.12
CA THR A 13 -8.90 5.25 -2.83
C THR A 13 -7.70 4.38 -2.49
N ILE A 14 -7.51 4.11 -1.19
CA ILE A 14 -6.45 3.23 -0.69
C ILE A 14 -6.58 1.84 -1.34
N ASP A 15 -7.79 1.28 -1.42
CA ASP A 15 -7.99 -0.07 -1.97
C ASP A 15 -7.59 -0.16 -3.45
N GLU A 16 -7.89 0.87 -4.25
CA GLU A 16 -7.43 0.94 -5.64
C GLU A 16 -5.91 1.02 -5.73
N ALA A 17 -5.26 1.86 -4.92
CA ALA A 17 -3.81 1.97 -4.88
C ALA A 17 -3.16 0.63 -4.50
N VAL A 18 -3.72 -0.05 -3.50
CA VAL A 18 -3.34 -1.40 -3.08
C VAL A 18 -3.52 -2.40 -4.22
N ASN A 19 -4.67 -2.41 -4.91
CA ASN A 19 -4.91 -3.33 -6.03
C ASN A 19 -3.94 -3.11 -7.18
N ILE A 20 -3.58 -1.86 -7.48
CA ILE A 20 -2.59 -1.52 -8.51
C ILE A 20 -1.20 -2.04 -8.09
N LEU A 21 -0.76 -1.76 -6.86
CA LEU A 21 0.51 -2.27 -6.33
C LEU A 21 0.55 -3.79 -6.34
N LEU A 22 -0.52 -4.44 -5.88
CA LEU A 22 -0.64 -5.88 -5.89
C LEU A 22 -0.57 -6.40 -7.32
N ALA A 23 -1.31 -5.82 -8.27
CA ALA A 23 -1.31 -6.24 -9.66
C ALA A 23 0.09 -6.17 -10.31
N ASP A 24 0.91 -5.20 -9.92
CA ASP A 24 2.29 -5.05 -10.38
C ASP A 24 3.26 -6.02 -9.67
N LEU A 25 3.03 -6.30 -8.39
CA LEU A 25 3.81 -7.25 -7.61
C LEU A 25 3.61 -8.70 -8.06
N ARG A 26 4.69 -9.46 -8.09
CA ARG A 26 4.64 -10.89 -8.39
C ARG A 26 4.01 -11.65 -7.23
N LEU A 27 3.42 -12.81 -7.54
CA LEU A 27 2.80 -13.69 -6.55
C LEU A 27 3.75 -14.03 -5.38
N LEU A 28 5.03 -14.25 -5.68
CA LEU A 28 6.06 -14.51 -4.65
C LEU A 28 6.24 -13.32 -3.69
N ASP A 29 6.29 -12.10 -4.22
CA ASP A 29 6.47 -10.89 -3.42
C ASP A 29 5.23 -10.64 -2.55
N ARG A 30 4.03 -10.90 -3.08
CA ARG A 30 2.77 -10.86 -2.32
C ARG A 30 2.78 -11.83 -1.14
N THR A 31 3.20 -13.08 -1.36
CA THR A 31 3.29 -14.09 -0.28
C THR A 31 4.31 -13.69 0.77
N ARG A 32 5.47 -13.16 0.35
CA ARG A 32 6.48 -12.65 1.28
C ARG A 32 5.95 -11.49 2.12
N MET A 33 5.33 -10.50 1.48
CA MET A 33 4.75 -9.36 2.20
C MET A 33 3.67 -9.80 3.19
N GLY A 34 2.76 -10.69 2.81
CA GLY A 34 1.74 -11.20 3.74
C GLY A 34 2.33 -11.97 4.93
N SER A 35 3.52 -12.55 4.78
CA SER A 35 4.26 -13.25 5.85
C SER A 35 5.18 -12.32 6.67
N MET A 36 5.36 -11.06 6.28
CA MET A 36 6.22 -10.11 6.99
C MET A 36 5.54 -9.59 8.27
N THR A 37 6.36 -9.19 9.24
CA THR A 37 5.89 -8.55 10.47
C THR A 37 5.67 -7.05 10.27
N THR A 38 4.99 -6.41 11.22
CA THR A 38 4.81 -4.95 11.23
C THR A 38 6.12 -4.17 11.27
N GLU A 39 7.18 -4.72 11.86
CA GLU A 39 8.52 -4.10 11.90
C GLU A 39 9.18 -4.13 10.52
N GLU A 40 9.06 -5.24 9.80
CA GLU A 40 9.54 -5.35 8.42
C GLU A 40 8.76 -4.44 7.48
N LEU A 41 7.46 -4.26 7.74
CA LEU A 41 6.61 -3.32 7.01
C LEU A 41 7.11 -1.87 7.14
N ASP A 42 7.54 -1.46 8.33
CA ASP A 42 8.08 -0.12 8.55
C ASP A 42 9.37 0.11 7.76
N LEU A 43 10.27 -0.88 7.75
CA LEU A 43 11.48 -0.85 6.92
C LEU A 43 11.16 -0.78 5.42
N VAL A 44 10.15 -1.52 4.97
CA VAL A 44 9.67 -1.44 3.59
C VAL A 44 9.12 -0.03 3.32
N ASN A 45 8.29 0.52 4.20
CA ASN A 45 7.78 1.89 4.04
C ASN A 45 8.90 2.94 3.98
N GLN A 46 9.97 2.81 4.76
CA GLN A 46 11.10 3.72 4.67
C GLN A 46 11.82 3.66 3.30
N VAL A 47 11.87 2.48 2.68
CA VAL A 47 12.58 2.28 1.40
C VAL A 47 11.68 2.61 0.19
N VAL A 48 10.42 2.16 0.20
CA VAL A 48 9.50 2.29 -0.94
C VAL A 48 8.36 3.28 -0.72
N GLY A 49 8.11 3.77 0.50
CA GLY A 49 7.04 4.73 0.79
C GLY A 49 7.23 6.05 0.05
N LEU A 50 8.46 6.55 -0.01
CA LEU A 50 8.84 7.70 -0.85
C LEU A 50 8.63 7.46 -2.34
N GLN A 51 8.83 6.23 -2.81
CA GLN A 51 8.59 5.86 -4.21
C GLN A 51 7.07 5.84 -4.49
N ILE A 52 6.30 5.18 -3.61
CA ILE A 52 4.83 5.06 -3.67
C ILE A 52 4.16 6.44 -3.67
N THR A 53 4.57 7.32 -2.76
CA THR A 53 4.01 8.69 -2.69
C THR A 53 4.26 9.50 -3.96
N ARG A 54 5.42 9.33 -4.59
CA ARG A 54 5.76 9.99 -5.86
C ARG A 54 5.01 9.37 -7.04
N ASP A 55 4.94 8.04 -7.10
CA ASP A 55 4.27 7.31 -8.18
C ASP A 55 2.76 7.59 -8.19
N PHE A 56 2.13 7.66 -7.01
CA PHE A 56 0.70 8.02 -6.87
C PHE A 56 0.42 9.51 -6.81
N ARG A 57 1.46 10.35 -6.90
CA ARG A 57 1.33 11.82 -6.87
C ARG A 57 0.49 12.35 -5.71
N LEU A 58 0.63 11.74 -4.53
CA LEU A 58 -0.09 12.13 -3.31
C LEU A 58 0.03 13.64 -3.02
N TRP A 59 1.24 14.18 -3.22
CA TRP A 59 1.56 15.59 -2.99
C TRP A 59 1.37 16.49 -4.22
N SER A 60 1.06 15.91 -5.39
CA SER A 60 1.15 16.62 -6.69
C SER A 60 -0.15 16.60 -7.51
N GLY A 61 -1.28 16.25 -6.88
CA GLY A 61 -2.60 16.34 -7.52
C GLY A 61 -3.58 15.20 -7.18
N ASN A 62 -3.20 14.24 -6.34
CA ASN A 62 -4.10 13.18 -5.89
C ASN A 62 -4.59 13.41 -4.44
N GLU A 63 -5.33 14.50 -4.26
CA GLU A 63 -5.87 14.89 -2.95
C GLU A 63 -6.88 13.88 -2.40
N LEU A 64 -7.59 13.15 -3.28
CA LEU A 64 -8.53 12.10 -2.89
C LEU A 64 -7.83 10.96 -2.15
N LEU A 65 -6.75 10.43 -2.73
CA LEU A 65 -5.97 9.38 -2.11
C LEU A 65 -5.27 9.86 -0.84
N LEU A 66 -4.77 11.12 -0.85
CA LEU A 66 -4.18 11.73 0.34
C LEU A 66 -5.19 11.81 1.48
N HIS A 67 -6.40 12.28 1.21
CA HIS A 67 -7.45 12.38 2.21
C HIS A 67 -7.87 11.00 2.73
N ALA A 68 -7.96 10.00 1.85
CA ALA A 68 -8.23 8.63 2.25
C ALA A 68 -7.13 8.10 3.19
N CYS A 69 -5.86 8.31 2.87
CA CYS A 69 -4.72 7.92 3.70
C CYS A 69 -4.75 8.62 5.06
N LEU A 70 -4.95 9.94 5.08
CA LEU A 70 -5.04 10.74 6.31
C LEU A 70 -6.17 10.25 7.21
N LYS A 71 -7.36 10.00 6.63
CA LYS A 71 -8.49 9.48 7.39
C LYS A 71 -8.21 8.10 7.98
N SER A 72 -7.58 7.21 7.21
CA SER A 72 -7.19 5.89 7.71
C SER A 72 -6.17 5.99 8.85
N MET A 73 -5.25 6.96 8.79
CA MET A 73 -4.27 7.20 9.84
C MET A 73 -4.90 7.79 11.10
N GLU A 74 -5.85 8.71 10.97
CA GLU A 74 -6.64 9.28 12.06
C GLU A 74 -7.40 8.16 12.80
N ASP A 75 -8.12 7.30 12.07
CA ASP A 75 -8.82 6.13 12.63
C ASP A 75 -7.86 5.15 13.33
N SER A 76 -6.61 5.07 12.87
CA SER A 76 -5.56 4.20 13.44
C SER A 76 -4.78 4.84 14.59
N GLY A 77 -5.01 6.13 14.88
CA GLY A 77 -4.22 6.91 15.84
C GLY A 77 -2.76 7.13 15.45
N ARG A 78 -2.45 7.12 14.15
CA ARG A 78 -1.09 7.23 13.58
C ARG A 78 -0.95 8.48 12.70
N GLU A 79 -1.40 9.64 13.18
CA GLU A 79 -1.38 10.89 12.42
C GLU A 79 0.02 11.34 11.98
N ASP A 80 1.06 10.95 12.74
CA ASP A 80 2.46 11.31 12.44
C ASP A 80 3.16 10.37 11.43
N ALA A 81 2.48 9.32 10.97
CA ALA A 81 3.06 8.34 10.05
C ALA A 81 3.04 8.81 8.58
N ASP A 82 3.83 8.17 7.72
CA ASP A 82 3.76 8.46 6.29
C ASP A 82 2.42 8.04 5.69
N PRO A 83 1.80 8.84 4.79
CA PRO A 83 0.60 8.43 4.06
C PRO A 83 0.77 7.12 3.28
N ALA A 84 2.00 6.83 2.83
CA ALA A 84 2.32 5.56 2.18
C ALA A 84 2.19 4.35 3.13
N MET A 85 2.39 4.54 4.44
CA MET A 85 2.25 3.49 5.43
C MET A 85 0.80 2.99 5.49
N ALA A 86 -0.19 3.88 5.35
CA ALA A 86 -1.60 3.50 5.28
C ALA A 86 -1.87 2.55 4.10
N ILE A 87 -1.26 2.83 2.93
CA ILE A 87 -1.40 1.99 1.74
C ILE A 87 -0.71 0.63 1.95
N ILE A 88 0.51 0.64 2.48
CA ILE A 88 1.29 -0.60 2.73
C ILE A 88 0.58 -1.47 3.78
N GLN A 89 0.06 -0.87 4.85
CA GLN A 89 -0.68 -1.57 5.88
C GLN A 89 -1.97 -2.18 5.34
N ALA A 90 -2.77 -1.41 4.58
CA ALA A 90 -3.97 -1.93 3.93
C ALA A 90 -3.66 -3.08 2.96
N MET A 91 -2.55 -2.98 2.21
CA MET A 91 -2.08 -4.05 1.35
C MET A 91 -1.72 -5.30 2.14
N TRP A 92 -1.02 -5.14 3.26
CA TRP A 92 -0.62 -6.23 4.13
C TRP A 92 -1.81 -6.94 4.77
N GLU A 93 -2.78 -6.19 5.27
CA GLU A 93 -4.04 -6.74 5.81
C GLU A 93 -4.79 -7.55 4.75
N LYS A 94 -4.91 -7.02 3.53
CA LYS A 94 -5.56 -7.71 2.40
C LYS A 94 -4.83 -9.00 2.00
N LEU A 95 -3.50 -8.99 2.07
CA LEU A 95 -2.66 -10.17 1.81
C LEU A 95 -2.79 -11.21 2.94
N GLN A 96 -2.83 -10.77 4.19
CA GLN A 96 -3.08 -11.62 5.35
C GLN A 96 -4.45 -12.30 5.23
N GLU A 97 -5.52 -11.56 4.95
CA GLU A 97 -6.86 -12.13 4.73
C GLU A 97 -6.85 -13.20 3.63
N THR A 98 -6.20 -12.90 2.49
CA THR A 98 -6.08 -13.84 1.36
C THR A 98 -5.28 -15.10 1.75
N HIS A 99 -4.25 -14.96 2.58
CA HIS A 99 -3.42 -16.08 3.02
C HIS A 99 -4.09 -16.92 4.12
N VAL A 100 -4.86 -16.29 5.01
CA VAL A 100 -5.64 -16.95 6.06
C VAL A 100 -6.79 -17.75 5.43
N LEU A 101 -7.42 -17.24 4.36
CA LEU A 101 -8.44 -17.98 3.61
C LEU A 101 -7.89 -19.24 2.94
N ARG A 102 -6.59 -19.28 2.58
CA ARG A 102 -5.93 -20.49 2.04
C ARG A 102 -5.46 -21.46 3.12
N LEU A 103 -5.45 -21.05 4.39
CA LEU A 103 -5.04 -21.89 5.51
C LEU A 103 -6.21 -22.67 6.13
N VAL A 104 -7.38 -22.70 5.48
CA VAL A 104 -8.52 -23.50 5.90
C VAL A 104 -8.59 -24.80 5.06
N LYS A 105 -7.94 -25.83 5.61
CA LYS A 105 -7.98 -27.27 5.29
C LYS A 105 -7.41 -27.78 3.97
#